data_AF-A0A202DWU5-F1
#
_entry.id   AF-A0A202DWU5-F1
#
_cell.length_a   1.000
_cell.length_b   1.000
_cell.length_c   1.000
_cell.angle_alpha   90.00
_cell.angle_beta   90.00
_cell.angle_gamma   90.00
#
_symmetry.space_group_name_H-M   'P 1'
#
loop_
_entity.id
_entity.type
_entity.pdbx_description
1 polymer ?
#
loop_
_entity_poly.entity_id
_entity_poly.type
_entity_poly.pdbx_seq_one_letter_code
_entity_poly.pdbx_strand_id
1 'polypeptide(L)'
;LERGNPDVEKIFGRHVHWGYWEHSADANHSNGDFMSASERLCRMICDKAGIRSGMRILDVGCGFWGTIASLNERFESLELTMNVN
;
A
#
# COMPACT_ATOMS: atom_id res chain seq x y z
N LEU A 1 11.51 10.50 16.19
CA LEU A 1 10.05 10.43 16.04
C LEU A 1 9.46 10.30 17.43
N GLU A 2 8.55 11.20 17.81
CA GLU A 2 7.80 11.03 19.06
C GLU A 2 6.88 9.84 18.93
N ARG A 3 6.88 8.97 19.94
CA ARG A 3 6.03 7.78 19.97
C ARG A 3 4.57 8.21 20.05
N GLY A 4 3.73 7.71 19.15
CA GLY A 4 2.29 8.01 19.13
C GLY A 4 1.92 9.32 18.44
N ASN A 5 2.75 9.84 17.53
CA ASN A 5 2.37 11.00 16.72
C ASN A 5 1.23 10.59 15.74
N PRO A 6 0.02 11.16 15.88
CA PRO A 6 -1.14 10.74 15.11
C PRO A 6 -1.01 11.06 13.61
N ASP A 7 -0.24 12.09 13.23
CA ASP A 7 -0.01 12.41 11.82
C ASP A 7 0.93 11.40 11.18
N VAL A 8 1.96 10.95 11.91
CA VAL A 8 2.86 9.88 11.43
C VAL A 8 2.09 8.58 11.26
N GLU A 9 1.27 8.21 12.26
CA GLU A 9 0.42 7.01 12.16
C GLU A 9 -0.58 7.12 11.01
N LYS A 10 -1.12 8.31 10.76
CA LYS A 10 -2.04 8.54 9.65
C LYS A 10 -1.35 8.37 8.29
N ILE A 11 -0.18 8.98 8.09
CA ILE A 11 0.54 9.00 6.82
C ILE A 11 1.21 7.63 6.53
N PHE A 12 1.75 6.97 7.56
CA PHE A 12 2.59 5.78 7.44
C PHE A 12 2.00 4.52 8.07
N GLY A 13 0.77 4.57 8.59
CA GLY A 13 0.17 3.44 9.31
C GLY A 13 -0.14 2.22 8.45
N ARG A 14 -0.24 2.39 7.13
CA ARG A 14 -0.50 1.29 6.19
C ARG A 14 0.63 1.10 5.18
N HIS A 15 1.10 2.19 4.59
CA HIS A 15 2.13 2.17 3.55
C HIS A 15 3.32 3.02 3.96
N VAL A 16 4.53 2.46 3.84
CA VAL A 16 5.79 3.17 4.06
C VAL A 16 6.58 3.21 2.77
N HIS A 17 5.93 3.76 1.76
CA HIS A 17 6.47 4.06 0.45
C HIS A 17 5.75 5.29 -0.11
N TRP A 18 6.14 5.73 -1.30
CA TRP A 18 5.61 6.92 -1.96
C TRP A 18 4.15 6.78 -2.41
N GLY A 19 3.55 7.91 -2.74
CA GLY A 19 2.26 7.98 -3.42
C GLY A 19 2.41 8.12 -4.93
N TYR A 20 1.32 7.81 -5.64
CA TYR A 20 1.19 8.07 -7.07
C TYR A 20 0.08 9.08 -7.34
N TRP A 21 0.39 10.12 -8.12
CA TRP A 21 -0.56 11.07 -8.70
C TRP A 21 -0.41 11.01 -10.21
N GLU A 22 -1.53 10.94 -10.93
CA GLU A 22 -1.52 10.89 -12.39
C GLU A 22 -1.09 12.25 -12.97
N HIS A 23 -1.57 13.33 -12.38
CA HIS A 23 -1.10 14.68 -12.64
C HIS A 23 -0.57 15.32 -11.36
N SER A 24 0.54 16.06 -11.46
CA SER A 24 1.13 16.74 -10.30
C SER A 24 0.17 17.75 -9.65
N ALA A 25 -0.75 18.31 -10.43
CA ALA A 25 -1.77 19.24 -9.95
C ALA A 25 -2.84 18.57 -9.06
N ASP A 26 -2.94 17.24 -9.06
CA ASP A 26 -3.91 16.51 -8.23
C ASP A 26 -3.47 16.42 -6.77
N ALA A 27 -2.19 16.68 -6.48
CA ALA A 27 -1.66 16.67 -5.14
C ALA A 27 -2.16 17.89 -4.36
N ASN A 28 -2.93 17.65 -3.29
CA ASN A 28 -3.40 18.71 -2.40
C ASN A 28 -2.55 18.84 -1.12
N HIS A 29 -1.50 18.01 -1.00
CA HIS A 29 -0.51 18.02 0.07
C HIS A 29 -1.06 17.76 1.48
N SER A 30 -2.30 17.28 1.60
CA SER A 30 -2.84 16.83 2.88
C SER A 30 -2.38 15.41 3.23
N ASN A 31 -2.40 15.07 4.52
CA ASN A 31 -2.11 13.70 4.98
C ASN A 31 -3.05 12.67 4.33
N GLY A 32 -4.33 13.02 4.16
CA GLY A 32 -5.31 12.13 3.52
C GLY A 32 -5.07 11.91 2.03
N ASP A 33 -4.58 12.93 1.33
CA ASP A 33 -4.16 12.79 -0.07
C ASP A 33 -2.93 11.89 -0.20
N PHE A 34 -1.92 12.08 0.65
CA PHE A 34 -0.76 11.19 0.67
C PHE A 34 -1.15 9.73 0.92
N MET A 35 -2.01 9.46 1.91
CA MET A 35 -2.52 8.11 2.18
C MET A 35 -3.20 7.49 0.95
N SER A 36 -4.06 8.27 0.30
CA SER A 36 -4.81 7.82 -0.88
C SER A 36 -3.89 7.57 -2.07
N ALA A 37 -2.88 8.43 -2.26
CA ALA A 37 -1.87 8.29 -3.30
C ALA A 37 -0.98 7.07 -3.07
N SER A 38 -0.60 6.76 -1.83
CA SER A 38 0.17 5.55 -1.49
C SER A 38 -0.62 4.27 -1.78
N GLU A 39 -1.90 4.21 -1.39
CA GLU A 39 -2.77 3.08 -1.75
C GLU A 39 -2.95 2.97 -3.27
N ARG A 40 -3.08 4.09 -3.98
CA ARG A 40 -3.17 4.12 -5.45
C ARG A 40 -1.94 3.52 -6.12
N LEU A 41 -0.74 3.87 -5.65
CA LEU A 41 0.51 3.30 -6.15
C LEU A 41 0.55 1.78 -5.95
N CYS A 42 0.24 1.32 -4.73
CA CYS A 42 0.20 -0.10 -4.40
C CYS A 42 -0.74 -0.86 -5.36
N ARG A 43 -1.96 -0.37 -5.55
CA ARG A 43 -2.95 -0.98 -6.45
C ARG A 43 -2.48 -1.02 -7.89
N MET A 44 -1.95 0.09 -8.40
CA MET A 44 -1.43 0.17 -9.76
C MET A 44 -0.32 -0.85 -10.02
N ILE A 45 0.62 -1.02 -9.08
CA ILE A 45 1.68 -2.03 -9.21
C ILE A 45 1.08 -3.44 -9.22
N CYS A 46 0.15 -3.74 -8.32
CA CYS A 46 -0.56 -5.03 -8.29
C CYS A 46 -1.29 -5.33 -9.62
N ASP A 47 -1.90 -4.32 -10.21
CA ASP A 47 -2.62 -4.44 -11.49
C ASP A 47 -1.66 -4.68 -12.65
N LYS A 48 -0.53 -3.96 -12.69
CA LYS A 48 0.51 -4.16 -13.68
C LYS A 48 1.21 -5.51 -13.54
N ALA A 49 1.29 -6.05 -12.33
CA ALA A 49 1.75 -7.41 -12.06
C ALA A 49 0.73 -8.48 -12.51
N GLY A 50 -0.50 -8.08 -12.86
CA GLY A 50 -1.53 -8.98 -13.36
C GLY A 50 -2.07 -9.94 -12.28
N ILE A 51 -2.11 -9.49 -11.02
CA ILE A 51 -2.60 -10.29 -9.89
C ILE A 51 -4.08 -10.65 -10.09
N ARG A 52 -4.43 -11.90 -9.76
CA ARG A 52 -5.79 -12.46 -9.87
C ARG A 52 -6.08 -13.37 -8.68
N SER A 53 -7.37 -13.56 -8.38
CA SER A 53 -7.83 -14.52 -7.39
C SER A 53 -7.25 -15.92 -7.63
N GLY A 54 -6.96 -16.66 -6.56
CA GLY A 54 -6.36 -18.00 -6.62
C GLY A 54 -4.84 -18.05 -6.82
N MET A 55 -4.17 -16.90 -6.97
CA MET A 55 -2.71 -16.87 -7.08
C MET A 55 -2.00 -17.08 -5.73
N ARG A 56 -0.76 -17.57 -5.81
CA ARG A 56 0.17 -17.61 -4.68
C ARG A 56 1.19 -16.49 -4.84
N ILE A 57 1.34 -15.66 -3.81
CA ILE A 57 2.12 -14.42 -3.88
C ILE A 57 3.08 -14.38 -2.69
N LEU A 58 4.34 -14.04 -2.96
CA LEU A 58 5.34 -13.72 -1.95
C LEU A 58 5.56 -12.20 -1.93
N ASP A 59 5.29 -11.57 -0.80
CA ASP A 59 5.62 -10.17 -0.56
C ASP A 59 6.98 -10.06 0.15
N VAL A 60 8.01 -9.61 -0.59
CA VAL A 60 9.39 -9.49 -0.11
C VAL A 60 9.63 -8.06 0.36
N GLY A 61 9.97 -7.88 1.64
CA GLY A 61 10.06 -6.54 2.23
C GLY A 61 8.68 -5.97 2.53
N CYS A 62 7.80 -6.81 3.08
CA CYS A 62 6.37 -6.53 3.30
C CYS A 62 6.08 -5.35 4.26
N GLY A 63 7.10 -4.80 4.94
CA GLY A 63 7.01 -3.59 5.75
C GLY A 63 5.89 -3.68 6.80
N PHE A 64 4.93 -2.76 6.72
CA PHE A 64 3.76 -2.69 7.62
C PHE A 64 2.51 -3.36 7.04
N TRP A 65 2.70 -4.36 6.16
CA TRP A 65 1.65 -5.25 5.65
C TRP A 65 0.55 -4.58 4.80
N GLY A 66 0.73 -3.31 4.42
CA GLY A 66 -0.27 -2.56 3.66
C GLY A 66 -0.61 -3.16 2.30
N THR A 67 0.39 -3.71 1.59
CA THR A 67 0.18 -4.39 0.30
C THR A 67 -0.66 -5.66 0.46
N ILE A 68 -0.35 -6.50 1.45
CA ILE A 68 -1.13 -7.69 1.77
C ILE A 68 -2.58 -7.36 2.13
N ALA A 69 -2.79 -6.32 2.94
CA ALA A 69 -4.14 -5.86 3.26
C ALA A 69 -4.89 -5.37 2.00
N SER A 70 -4.23 -4.61 1.12
CA SER A 70 -4.81 -4.16 -0.16
C SER A 70 -5.19 -5.34 -1.06
N LEU A 71 -4.34 -6.37 -1.13
CA LEU A 71 -4.61 -7.58 -1.90
C LEU A 71 -5.79 -8.37 -1.34
N ASN A 72 -5.84 -8.56 -0.02
CA ASN A 72 -6.89 -9.33 0.65
C ASN A 72 -8.26 -8.66 0.56
N GLU A 73 -8.31 -7.33 0.44
CA GLU A 73 -9.54 -6.56 0.22
C GLU A 73 -10.05 -6.66 -1.23
N ARG A 74 -9.19 -7.01 -2.20
CA ARG A 74 -9.47 -6.91 -3.64
C ARG A 74 -9.64 -8.24 -4.36
N PHE A 75 -9.06 -9.31 -3.82
CA PHE A 75 -9.02 -10.62 -4.48
C PHE A 75 -9.41 -11.73 -3.53
N GLU A 76 -9.92 -12.82 -4.10
CA GLU A 76 -10.36 -13.99 -3.35
C GLU A 76 -9.34 -15.12 -3.46
N SER A 77 -9.28 -15.97 -2.43
CA SER A 77 -8.48 -17.20 -2.45
C SER A 77 -7.00 -17.00 -2.79
N LEU A 78 -6.41 -15.85 -2.43
CA LEU A 78 -4.98 -15.66 -2.52
C LEU A 78 -4.26 -16.47 -1.43
N GLU A 79 -3.15 -17.10 -1.79
CA GLU A 79 -2.20 -17.65 -0.82
C GLU A 79 -1.06 -16.65 -0.65
N LEU A 80 -1.02 -15.97 0.49
CA LEU A 80 -0.10 -14.87 0.74
C LEU A 80 1.02 -15.34 1.68
N THR A 81 2.25 -15.34 1.17
CA THR A 81 3.46 -15.53 1.98
C THR A 81 4.20 -14.21 2.12
N MET A 82 4.81 -13.97 3.27
CA MET A 82 5.45 -12.69 3.56
C MET A 82 6.86 -12.90 4.08
N ASN A 83 7.76 -11.98 3.76
CA ASN A 83 9.11 -11.94 4.31
C ASN A 83 9.43 -10.54 4.86
N VAL A 84 9.81 -10.50 6.14
CA VAL A 84 10.45 -9.35 6.78
C VAL A 84 11.96 -9.56 6.72
N ASN A 85 12.69 -8.57 6.22
CA ASN A 85 14.15 -8.52 6.32
C ASN A 85 14.58 -8.14 7.75
#